data_AF-A0A7W8K2A2-F1
#
_entry.id   AF-A0A7W8K2A2-F1
#
_cell.length_a   1.000
_cell.length_b   1.000
_cell.length_c   1.000
_cell.angle_alpha   90.00
_cell.angle_beta   90.00
_cell.angle_gamma   90.00
#
_symmetry.space_group_name_H-M   'P 1'
#
loop_
_entity.id
_entity.type
_entity.pdbx_description
1 polymer ?
#
loop_
_entity_poly.entity_id
_entity_poly.type
_entity_poly.pdbx_seq_one_letter_code
_entity_poly.pdbx_strand_id
1 'polypeptide(L)' 'MRFEAGKLDASSVKLTLSGVGLAVNDARCAAAEGKLVCQIGTVKAGAGYVLPARGVLVVEAEYSRPDGPTVYRLATD' A
#
# COMPACT_ATOMS: atom_id res chain seq x y z
N MET A 1 5.00 -0.27 8.09
CA MET A 1 3.61 -0.52 7.63
C MET A 1 3.53 -1.92 7.05
N ARG A 2 2.38 -2.61 7.19
CA ARG A 2 2.14 -3.93 6.57
C ARG A 2 0.80 -3.91 5.82
N PHE A 3 0.81 -4.37 4.57
CA PHE A 3 -0.38 -4.66 3.77
C PHE A 3 -0.57 -6.17 3.73
N GLU A 4 -1.76 -6.67 4.05
CA GLU A 4 -2.05 -8.11 4.00
C GLU A 4 -3.05 -8.42 2.89
N ALA A 5 -2.72 -9.39 2.03
CA ALA A 5 -3.62 -9.82 0.97
C ALA A 5 -4.85 -10.57 1.52
N GLY A 6 -4.80 -11.07 2.76
CA GLY A 6 -5.91 -11.82 3.36
C GLY A 6 -6.09 -13.20 2.71
N LYS A 7 -7.33 -13.60 2.45
CA LYS A 7 -7.66 -14.95 1.93
C LYS A 7 -7.55 -15.10 0.40
N LEU A 8 -7.38 -14.00 -0.33
CA LEU A 8 -7.35 -13.98 -1.80
C LEU A 8 -6.14 -13.19 -2.29
N ASP A 9 -5.64 -13.54 -3.47
CA ASP A 9 -4.56 -12.80 -4.13
C ASP A 9 -5.00 -11.36 -4.39
N ALA A 10 -4.16 -10.41 -4.00
CA ALA A 10 -4.34 -8.99 -4.30
C ALA A 10 -3.41 -8.63 -5.47
N SER A 11 -4.00 -8.30 -6.61
CA SER A 11 -3.29 -7.93 -7.83
C SER A 11 -3.32 -6.41 -8.03
N SER A 12 -2.38 -5.89 -8.81
CA SER A 12 -2.27 -4.44 -9.10
C SER A 12 -2.28 -3.56 -7.84
N VAL A 13 -1.64 -4.04 -6.77
CA VAL A 13 -1.60 -3.36 -5.47
C VAL A 13 -0.84 -2.05 -5.59
N LYS A 14 -1.55 -0.96 -5.33
CA LYS A 14 -1.06 0.41 -5.23
C LYS A 14 -1.28 0.90 -3.80
N LEU A 15 -0.20 1.28 -3.13
CA LEU A 15 -0.25 1.87 -1.80
C LEU A 15 0.04 3.36 -1.91
N THR A 16 -0.87 4.20 -1.44
CA THR A 16 -0.70 5.65 -1.36
C THR A 16 -0.54 6.04 0.10
N LEU A 17 0.56 6.71 0.42
CA LEU A 17 0.97 7.06 1.77
C LEU A 17 0.94 8.58 1.89
N SER A 18 0.28 9.08 2.93
CA SER A 18 0.20 10.51 3.23
C SER A 18 0.57 10.76 4.69
N GLY A 19 1.19 11.90 4.98
CA GLY A 19 1.66 12.23 6.33
C GLY A 19 2.75 13.30 6.34
N VAL A 20 3.47 13.43 7.46
CA VAL A 20 4.44 14.50 7.72
C VAL A 20 5.84 13.93 7.86
N GLY A 21 6.82 14.49 7.14
CA GLY A 21 8.19 13.96 7.11
C GLY A 21 8.27 12.58 6.46
N LEU A 22 7.46 12.37 5.41
CA LEU A 22 7.27 11.05 4.80
C LEU A 22 8.56 10.57 4.12
N ALA A 23 9.02 9.40 4.54
CA ALA A 23 10.19 8.75 3.96
C ALA A 23 9.90 7.26 3.79
N VAL A 24 10.17 6.75 2.59
CA VAL A 24 10.00 5.34 2.25
C VAL A 24 11.30 4.84 1.66
N ASN A 25 11.74 3.66 2.10
CA ASN A 25 12.93 3.01 1.58
C ASN A 25 12.55 1.85 0.64
N ASP A 26 11.86 2.17 -0.46
CA ASP A 26 11.50 1.21 -1.51
C ASP A 26 11.51 1.90 -2.88
N ALA A 27 12.22 1.31 -3.84
CA ALA A 27 12.40 1.88 -5.18
C ALA A 27 11.11 1.85 -6.02
N ARG A 28 10.10 1.09 -5.61
CA ARG A 28 8.78 1.03 -6.27
C ARG A 28 7.87 2.18 -5.87
N CYS A 29 8.32 3.02 -4.94
CA CYS A 29 7.59 4.16 -4.43
C CYS A 29 8.09 5.47 -5.06
N ALA A 30 7.17 6.24 -5.62
CA ALA A 30 7.42 7.55 -6.17
C ALA A 30 6.68 8.62 -5.35
N ALA A 31 7.33 9.75 -5.11
CA ALA A 31 6.68 10.90 -4.51
C ALA A 31 5.74 11.56 -5.53
N ALA A 32 4.51 11.85 -5.11
CA ALA A 32 3.49 12.52 -5.91
C ALA A 32 2.69 13.48 -5.02
N GLU A 33 2.82 14.78 -5.26
CA GLU A 33 1.98 15.85 -4.64
C GLU A 33 1.84 15.74 -3.10
N GLY A 34 2.97 15.57 -2.39
CA GLY A 34 2.96 15.46 -0.91
C GLY A 34 2.53 14.09 -0.37
N LYS A 35 2.36 13.12 -1.27
CA LYS A 35 2.11 11.70 -0.97
C LYS A 35 3.23 10.83 -1.54
N LEU A 36 3.32 9.59 -1.10
CA LEU A 36 4.15 8.56 -1.72
C LEU A 36 3.27 7.46 -2.28
N VAL A 37 3.43 7.15 -3.56
CA VAL A 37 2.66 6.14 -4.27
C VAL A 37 3.59 4.98 -4.61
N CYS A 38 3.30 3.81 -4.06
CA CYS A 38 4.06 2.58 -4.24
C CYS A 38 3.27 1.58 -5.09
N GLN A 39 3.87 1.14 -6.20
CA GLN A 39 3.31 0.06 -7.01
C GLN A 39 3.95 -1.28 -6.67
N ILE A 40 3.23 -2.09 -5.90
CA ILE A 40 3.76 -3.37 -5.37
C ILE A 40 3.58 -4.51 -6.38
N GLY A 41 2.55 -4.44 -7.22
CA GLY A 41 2.20 -5.50 -8.17
C GLY A 41 1.24 -6.51 -7.53
N THR A 42 1.65 -7.77 -7.40
CA THR A 42 0.77 -8.83 -6.86
C THR A 42 1.27 -9.31 -5.50
N VAL A 43 0.36 -9.44 -4.53
CA VAL A 43 0.60 -10.02 -3.21
C VAL A 43 -0.29 -11.25 -3.07
N LYS A 44 0.32 -12.42 -2.86
CA LYS A 44 -0.39 -13.71 -2.79
C LYS A 44 -1.27 -13.81 -1.55
N ALA A 45 -2.34 -14.60 -1.64
CA ALA A 45 -3.18 -14.98 -0.52
C ALA A 45 -2.35 -15.52 0.65
N GLY A 46 -2.68 -15.09 1.86
CA GLY A 46 -1.96 -15.41 3.09
C GLY A 46 -0.61 -14.70 3.26
N ALA A 47 -0.15 -13.93 2.25
CA ALA A 47 1.07 -13.16 2.34
C ALA A 47 0.80 -11.70 2.76
N GLY A 48 1.80 -11.13 3.43
CA GLY A 48 1.86 -9.72 3.75
C GLY A 48 3.03 -9.06 3.03
N TYR A 49 2.82 -7.86 2.53
CA TYR A 49 3.87 -6.98 2.05
C TYR A 49 4.20 -5.97 3.15
N VAL A 50 5.47 -5.91 3.56
CA VAL A 50 5.95 -4.98 4.59
C VAL A 50 6.67 -3.84 3.90
N LEU A 51 6.17 -2.63 4.12
CA LEU A 51 6.79 -1.40 3.62
C LEU A 51 7.44 -0.64 4.78
N PRO A 52 8.78 -0.50 4.79
CA PRO A 52 9.47 0.37 5.73
C PRO A 52 9.25 1.83 5.33
N ALA A 53 8.35 2.48 6.07
CA ALA A 53 7.97 3.86 5.89
C ALA A 53 7.99 4.60 7.24
N ARG A 54 8.31 5.89 7.23
CA ARG A 54 8.27 6.80 8.40
C ARG A 54 7.40 8.01 8.09
N GLY A 55 6.83 8.62 9.13
CA GLY A 55 5.99 9.81 9.01
C GLY A 55 4.65 9.57 8.33
N VAL A 56 4.20 8.32 8.24
CA VAL A 56 2.92 7.95 7.61
C VAL A 56 1.79 8.16 8.61
N LEU A 57 0.76 8.91 8.19
CA LEU A 57 -0.48 9.12 8.94
C LEU A 57 -1.66 8.40 8.29
N VAL A 58 -1.66 8.33 6.95
CA VAL A 58 -2.75 7.71 6.19
C VAL A 58 -2.15 6.79 5.14
N VAL A 59 -2.74 5.61 5.03
CA VAL A 59 -2.44 4.64 3.97
C VAL A 59 -3.72 4.35 3.20
N GLU A 60 -3.67 4.49 1.88
CA GLU A 60 -4.73 4.04 0.99
C GLU A 60 -4.18 2.88 0.15
N ALA A 61 -4.79 1.71 0.22
CA ALA A 61 -4.44 0.56 -0.59
C ALA A 61 -5.52 0.36 -1.66
N GLU A 62 -5.13 0.34 -2.92
CA GLU A 62 -5.98 0.04 -4.07
C GLU A 62 -5.47 -1.24 -4.70
N TYR A 63 -6.32 -2.24 -4.84
CA TYR A 63 -5.94 -3.53 -5.43
C TYR A 63 -7.14 -4.23 -6.05
N SER A 64 -6.89 -5.10 -7.01
CA SER A 64 -7.90 -5.92 -7.65
C SER A 64 -7.84 -7.35 -7.14
N ARG A 65 -9.01 -7.93 -6.90
CA ARG A 65 -9.17 -9.34 -6.57
C ARG A 65 -10.10 -10.01 -7.58
N PRO A 66 -10.18 -11.36 -7.62
CA PRO A 66 -11.09 -12.08 -8.50
C PRO A 66 -12.57 -11.73 -8.31
N ASP A 67 -12.95 -11.26 -7.12
CA ASP A 67 -14.30 -10.81 -6.75
C ASP A 67 -14.56 -9.33 -7.09
N GLY A 68 -13.55 -8.58 -7.55
CA GLY A 68 -13.67 -7.20 -8.03
C GLY A 68 -12.57 -6.25 -7.56
N PRO A 69 -12.56 -4.99 -8.05
CA PRO A 69 -11.68 -3.96 -7.55
C PRO A 69 -12.03 -3.59 -6.11
N THR A 70 -11.04 -3.62 -5.22
CA THR A 70 -11.19 -3.28 -3.80
C THR A 70 -10.29 -2.09 -3.46
N VAL A 71 -10.89 -0.99 -3.03
CA VAL A 71 -10.16 0.16 -2.46
C VAL A 71 -10.30 0.08 -0.94
N TYR A 72 -9.19 -0.16 -0.25
CA TYR A 72 -9.12 -0.25 1.20
C TYR A 72 -8.33 0.93 1.77
N ARG A 73 -9.00 1.82 2.51
CA ARG A 73 -8.32 2.91 3.23
C ARG A 73 -8.01 2.47 4.64
N LEU A 74 -6.72 2.47 4.97
CA LEU A 74 -6.21 2.14 6.29
C LEU A 74 -5.63 3.44 6.89
N ALA A 75 -6.42 4.12 7.72
CA ALA A 75 -5.88 5.18 8.56
C ALA A 75 -4.94 4.51 9.56
N THR A 76 -3.68 4.94 9.60
CA THR A 76 -2.73 4.51 10.62
C THR A 76 -2.76 5.54 11.73
N ASP A 77 -3.43 5.21 12.83
CA ASP A 77 -3.42 6.01 14.07
C ASP A 77 -1.98 6.19 14.60
#